data_AF-A0A3P7J8F8-F1
#
_entry.id   AF-A0A3P7J8F8-F1
#
_cell.length_a   1.000
_cell.length_b   1.000
_cell.length_c   1.000
_cell.angle_alpha   90.00
_cell.angle_beta   90.00
_cell.angle_gamma   90.00
#
_symmetry.space_group_name_H-M   'P 1'
#
loop_
_entity.id
_entity.type
_entity.pdbx_description
1 polymer ?
#
loop_
_entity_poly.entity_id
_entity_poly.type
_entity_poly.pdbx_seq_one_letter_code
_entity_poly.pdbx_strand_id
1 'polypeptide(L)' 'MVSVIRGRVVWNGGAMSDSTSTVPLPGVRVSDATNPLYGFTLTRLDGEFDLLVNGGRTVNLQFLRSPFQIAIIL' A
#
# COMPACT_ATOMS: atom_id res chain seq x y z
N MET A 1 -6.31 19.43 8.56
CA MET A 1 -5.44 18.61 9.43
C MET A 1 -4.63 17.68 8.55
N VAL A 2 -3.37 17.41 8.88
CA VAL A 2 -2.52 16.47 8.14
C VAL A 2 -2.36 15.20 8.97
N SER A 3 -2.38 14.04 8.33
CA SER A 3 -2.17 12.74 8.96
C SER A 3 -1.13 11.93 8.19
N VAL A 4 -0.59 10.90 8.83
CA VAL A 4 0.32 9.92 8.24
C VAL A 4 -0.33 8.55 8.28
N ILE A 5 -0.36 7.87 7.14
CA ILE A 5 -0.72 6.45 7.08
C ILE A 5 0.56 5.64 6.99
N ARG A 6 0.70 4.66 7.89
CA ARG A 6 1.75 3.65 7.88
C ARG A 6 1.16 2.28 7.61
N GLY A 7 1.83 1.50 6.76
CA GLY A 7 1.40 0.15 6.46
C GLY A 7 2.52 -0.68 5.84
N ARG A 8 2.21 -1.96 5.61
CA ARG A 8 3.12 -2.92 4.99
C ARG A 8 2.38 -3.70 3.92
N VAL A 9 3.01 -3.86 2.76
CA VAL A 9 2.48 -4.66 1.65
C VAL A 9 3.21 -6.00 1.59
N VAL A 10 2.44 -7.09 1.60
CA VAL A 10 2.96 -8.45 1.60
C VAL A 10 2.25 -9.30 0.55
N TRP A 11 2.92 -10.36 0.12
CA TRP A 11 2.36 -11.42 -0.69
C TRP A 11 2.36 -12.73 0.11
N ASN A 12 1.24 -13.41 0.12
CA ASN A 12 1.04 -14.66 0.85
C ASN A 12 1.39 -15.91 0.04
N GLY A 13 2.12 -15.79 -1.07
CA GLY A 13 2.62 -16.96 -1.79
C GLY A 13 1.60 -17.74 -2.63
N GLY A 14 0.31 -17.44 -2.49
CA GLY A 14 -0.73 -18.41 -2.82
C GLY A 14 -0.70 -19.65 -1.89
N ALA A 15 -0.07 -19.55 -0.72
CA ALA A 15 0.03 -20.65 0.23
C ALA A 15 -1.36 -21.06 0.73
N MET A 16 -1.55 -22.36 0.96
CA MET A 16 -2.76 -22.93 1.59
C MET A 16 -3.10 -22.14 2.87
N SER A 17 -4.39 -22.03 3.19
CA SER A 17 -4.95 -21.09 4.18
C SER A 17 -4.43 -21.25 5.62
N ASP A 18 -3.55 -22.22 5.87
CA ASP A 18 -2.93 -22.53 7.15
C ASP A 18 -1.51 -21.95 7.32
N SER A 19 -0.89 -21.49 6.24
CA SER A 19 0.49 -21.00 6.25
C SER A 19 0.55 -19.48 6.47
N THR A 20 1.05 -19.05 7.63
CA THR A 20 1.23 -17.63 8.00
C THR A 20 2.43 -16.95 7.36
N SER A 21 3.22 -17.66 6.55
CA SER A 21 4.40 -17.10 5.91
C SER A 21 4.01 -16.10 4.81
N THR A 22 4.50 -14.87 4.94
CA THR A 22 4.27 -13.80 3.96
C THR A 22 5.60 -13.18 3.54
N VAL A 23 5.68 -12.80 2.27
CA VAL A 23 6.87 -12.17 1.67
C VAL A 23 6.61 -10.67 1.51
N PRO A 24 7.49 -9.78 2.01
CA PRO A 24 7.34 -8.34 1.76
C PRO A 24 7.42 -8.02 0.27
N LEU A 25 6.60 -7.06 -0.17
CA LEU A 25 6.62 -6.57 -1.55
C LEU A 25 7.26 -5.18 -1.65
N PRO A 26 8.55 -5.08 -2.05
CA PRO A 26 9.19 -3.79 -2.34
C PRO A 26 8.77 -3.20 -3.69
N GLY A 27 8.80 -1.88 -3.80
CA GLY A 27 8.51 -1.14 -5.04
C GLY A 27 7.02 -1.09 -5.40
N VAL A 28 6.13 -1.33 -4.45
CA VAL A 28 4.69 -1.08 -4.62
C VAL A 28 4.46 0.41 -4.54
N ARG A 29 3.89 1.00 -5.59
CA ARG A 29 3.42 2.39 -5.57
C ARG A 29 2.16 2.48 -4.73
N VAL A 30 2.22 3.32 -3.69
CA VAL A 30 1.09 3.62 -2.79
C VAL A 30 0.72 5.09 -2.91
N SER A 31 -0.53 5.38 -3.23
CA SER A 31 -1.03 6.76 -3.43
C SER A 31 -2.50 6.91 -3.04
N ASP A 32 -2.95 8.13 -2.79
CA ASP A 32 -4.38 8.45 -2.73
C ASP A 32 -4.98 8.36 -4.14
N ALA A 33 -5.86 7.37 -4.35
CA ALA A 33 -6.56 7.11 -5.61
C ALA A 33 -7.44 8.31 -6.03
N THR A 34 -7.94 9.08 -5.06
CA THR A 34 -8.82 10.22 -5.32
C THR A 34 -8.03 11.45 -5.73
N ASN A 35 -6.77 11.56 -5.29
CA ASN A 35 -5.91 12.72 -5.53
C ASN A 35 -4.50 12.27 -5.92
N PRO A 36 -4.31 11.65 -7.11
CA PRO A 36 -3.02 11.08 -7.51
C PRO A 36 -1.90 12.13 -7.65
N LEU A 37 -2.26 13.42 -7.75
CA LEU A 37 -1.32 14.55 -7.80
C LEU A 37 -0.73 14.89 -6.42
N TYR A 38 -1.26 14.36 -5.31
CA TYR A 38 -0.71 14.57 -3.95
C TYR A 38 0.56 13.77 -3.67
N GLY A 39 1.05 13.05 -4.69
CA GLY A 39 2.25 12.25 -4.62
C GLY A 39 1.97 10.79 -4.27
N PHE A 40 3.05 10.06 -4.11
CA PHE A 40 3.05 8.65 -3.83
C PHE A 40 4.32 8.29 -3.07
N THR A 41 4.32 7.10 -2.49
CA THR A 41 5.51 6.47 -1.95
C THR A 41 5.72 5.11 -2.61
N LEU A 42 6.95 4.60 -2.54
CA LEU A 42 7.28 3.23 -2.93
C LEU A 42 7.60 2.44 -1.68
N THR A 43 7.04 1.25 -1.54
CA THR A 43 7.39 0.36 -0.43
C THR A 43 8.88 0.02 -0.45
N ARG A 44 9.49 -0.02 0.74
CA ARG A 44 10.91 -0.36 0.92
C ARG A 44 11.14 -1.88 0.86
N LEU A 45 12.38 -2.32 1.07
CA LEU A 45 12.77 -3.75 1.06
C LEU A 45 11.98 -4.62 2.05
N ASP A 46 11.57 -4.04 3.18
CA ASP A 46 10.73 -4.65 4.20
C ASP A 46 9.23 -4.62 3.88
N GLY A 47 8.82 -4.02 2.75
CA GLY A 47 7.44 -3.85 2.32
C GLY A 47 6.72 -2.67 3.00
N GLU A 48 7.39 -1.90 3.85
CA GLU A 48 6.78 -0.78 4.57
C GLU A 48 6.66 0.47 3.72
N PHE A 49 5.66 1.28 4.06
CA PHE A 49 5.48 2.62 3.51
C PHE A 49 4.92 3.60 4.55
N ASP A 50 5.20 4.88 4.32
CA ASP A 50 4.59 6.02 4.99
C ASP A 50 4.03 6.96 3.92
N LEU A 51 2.79 7.43 4.08
CA LEU A 51 2.16 8.39 3.17
C LEU A 51 1.49 9.51 3.96
N LEU A 52 1.82 10.77 3.63
CA LEU A 52 1.12 11.94 4.14
C LEU A 52 -0.21 12.11 3.42
N VAL A 53 -1.28 12.35 4.18
CA VAL A 53 -2.64 12.53 3.67
C VAL A 53 -3.37 13.65 4.37
N ASN A 54 -4.40 14.18 3.72
CA ASN A 54 -5.35 15.08 4.37
C ASN A 54 -6.27 14.26 5.28
N GLY A 55 -6.13 14.44 6.60
CA GLY A 55 -6.91 13.72 7.60
C GLY A 55 -8.34 14.26 7.78
N GLY A 56 -9.18 13.50 8.49
CA GLY A 56 -10.58 13.87 8.77
C GLY A 56 -11.57 13.47 7.68
N ARG A 57 -11.16 12.63 6.73
CA ARG A 57 -11.97 12.07 5.64
C ARG A 57 -11.54 10.65 5.35
N THR A 58 -12.38 9.89 4.65
CA THR A 58 -11.99 8.63 4.02
C THR A 58 -10.95 8.88 2.93
N VAL A 59 -9.94 8.01 2.84
CA VAL A 59 -8.85 8.08 1.86
C VAL A 59 -8.73 6.74 1.16
N ASN A 60 -8.97 6.72 -0.14
CA ASN A 60 -8.85 5.50 -0.94
C ASN A 60 -7.38 5.30 -1.33
N LEU A 61 -6.69 4.32 -0.76
CA LEU A 61 -5.31 4.01 -1.12
C LEU A 61 -5.26 3.06 -2.32
N GLN A 62 -4.54 3.45 -3.37
CA GLN A 62 -4.24 2.63 -4.52
C GLN A 62 -2.84 2.01 -4.41
N PHE A 63 -2.76 0.71 -4.69
CA PHE A 63 -1.52 -0.07 -4.73
C PHE A 63 -1.27 -0.55 -6.16
N LEU A 64 -0.09 -0.24 -6.68
CA LEU A 64 0.31 -0.49 -8.07
C LEU A 64 1.70 -1.14 -8.12
N ARG A 65 1.76 -2.36 -8.66
CA ARG A 65 3.02 -3.07 -8.93
C ARG A 65 2.79 -4.18 -9.95
N SER A 66 3.47 -4.15 -11.10
CA SER A 66 3.47 -5.31 -12.01
C SER A 66 4.20 -6.50 -11.37
N PRO A 67 3.72 -7.76 -11.50
CA PRO A 67 2.54 -8.22 -12.26
C PRO A 67 1.25 -8.36 -11.41
N PHE A 68 1.14 -7.69 -10.27
CA PHE A 68 -0.04 -7.76 -9.40
C PHE A 68 -1.19 -6.91 -9.94
N GLN A 69 -2.42 -7.37 -9.70
CA GLN A 69 -3.61 -6.57 -9.97
C GLN A 69 -3.62 -5.31 -9.09
N ILE A 70 -4.11 -4.22 -9.66
CA ILE A 70 -4.33 -2.97 -8.92
C ILE A 70 -5.31 -3.23 -7.78
N ALA A 71 -4.93 -2.83 -6.56
CA ALA A 71 -5.80 -2.89 -5.40
C ALA A 71 -6.13 -1.48 -4.90
N ILE A 72 -7.37 -1.27 -4.45
CA ILE A 72 -7.83 -0.03 -3.81
C ILE A 72 -8.47 -0.40 -2.47
N ILE A 73 -8.04 0.24 -1.38
CA ILE A 73 -8.60 0.04 -0.02
C ILE A 73 -9.02 1.38 0.60
N LEU A 74 -10.00 1.36 1.51
CA LEU A 74 -10.61 2.52 2.16
C LEU A 74 -9.88 2.96 3.44
#